data_AF-A0A948SIB6-F1
#
_entry.id   AF-A0A948SIB6-F1
#
_cell.length_a   1.000
_cell.length_b   1.000
_cell.length_c   1.000
_cell.angle_alpha   90.00
_cell.angle_beta   90.00
_cell.angle_gamma   90.00
#
_symmetry.space_group_name_H-M   'P 1'
#
loop_
_entity.id
_entity.type
_entity.pdbx_description
1 polymer ?
#
loop_
_entity_poly.entity_id
_entity_poly.type
_entity_poly.pdbx_seq_one_letter_code
_entity_poly.pdbx_strand_id
1 'polypeptide(L)'
;MSVLRNLEQKLAGLVEGGFGRAFRAEVGVSEIGRRLAREMDDHRSGPSSRPTAPADYVVWLSAEDYEGFRGREAEVTGELAGFLLEHARAE
;
A
#
# COMPACT_ATOMS: atom_id res chain seq x y z
N MET A 1 0.67 -0.19 -18.68
CA MET A 1 1.46 0.73 -17.85
C MET A 1 1.56 0.09 -16.46
N SER A 2 2.76 -0.10 -15.93
CA SER A 2 2.97 -0.87 -14.68
C SER A 2 2.28 -0.21 -13.49
N VAL A 3 1.48 -0.95 -12.73
CA VAL A 3 0.81 -0.52 -11.49
C VAL A 3 1.79 0.07 -10.47
N LEU A 4 3.04 -0.42 -10.47
CA LEU A 4 4.13 0.10 -9.65
C LEU A 4 4.46 1.56 -9.99
N ARG A 5 4.42 1.93 -11.27
CA ARG A 5 4.74 3.29 -11.72
C ARG A 5 3.67 4.30 -11.27
N ASN A 6 2.41 3.88 -11.15
CA ASN A 6 1.33 4.73 -10.67
C ASN A 6 1.44 4.96 -9.15
N LEU A 7 1.85 3.94 -8.39
CA LEU A 7 2.16 4.08 -6.97
C LEU A 7 3.40 4.97 -6.75
N GLU A 8 4.47 4.76 -7.51
CA GLU A 8 5.67 5.61 -7.48
C GLU A 8 5.35 7.07 -7.80
N GLN A 9 4.45 7.35 -8.75
CA GLN A 9 4.01 8.71 -9.09
C GLN A 9 3.18 9.36 -7.98
N LYS A 10 2.26 8.61 -7.35
CA LYS A 10 1.49 9.11 -6.21
C LYS A 10 2.37 9.37 -4.98
N LEU A 11 3.30 8.44 -4.71
CA LEU A 11 4.28 8.59 -3.63
C LEU A 11 5.26 9.74 -3.91
N ALA A 12 5.69 9.95 -5.16
CA ALA A 12 6.55 11.07 -5.52
C ALA A 12 5.91 12.43 -5.19
N GLY A 13 4.58 12.56 -5.36
CA GLY A 13 3.83 13.75 -4.95
C GLY A 13 3.86 14.02 -3.45
N LEU A 14 4.11 13.01 -2.61
CA LEU A 14 4.28 13.15 -1.16
C LEU A 14 5.72 13.51 -0.76
N VAL A 15 6.71 13.25 -1.61
CA VAL A 15 8.13 13.46 -1.32
C VAL A 15 8.54 14.93 -1.47
N GLU A 16 7.88 15.71 -2.34
CA GLU A 16 8.19 17.12 -2.56
C GLU A 16 7.78 18.05 -1.39
N GLY A 17 7.02 17.56 -0.39
CA GLY A 17 6.42 18.38 0.66
C GLY A 17 7.10 18.42 2.04
N GLY A 18 8.10 17.58 2.36
CA GLY A 18 8.59 17.54 3.76
C GLY A 18 9.76 16.61 4.10
N PHE A 19 10.53 16.15 3.13
CA PHE A 19 11.60 15.18 3.38
C PHE A 19 12.93 15.86 3.70
N GLY A 20 13.19 16.02 5.00
CA GLY A 20 14.54 16.32 5.48
C GLY A 20 14.91 15.60 6.78
N ARG A 21 13.95 15.37 7.68
CA ARG A 21 14.24 14.81 9.03
C ARG A 21 13.16 13.92 9.66
N ALA A 22 11.99 13.71 9.03
CA ALA A 22 10.82 13.09 9.67
C ALA A 22 10.47 11.65 9.22
N PHE A 23 11.06 11.12 8.15
CA PHE A 23 10.87 9.72 7.77
C PHE A 23 11.88 8.84 8.50
N ARG A 24 11.56 8.48 9.74
CA ARG A 24 12.35 7.53 10.55
C ARG A 24 11.81 6.09 10.46
N ALA A 25 10.65 5.89 9.83
CA ALA A 25 10.17 4.54 9.52
C ALA A 25 11.10 3.88 8.50
N GLU A 26 11.67 2.74 8.86
CA GLU A 26 12.45 1.90 7.93
C GLU A 26 11.53 1.31 6.86
N VAL A 27 10.26 1.10 7.20
CA VAL A 27 9.24 0.55 6.29
C VAL A 27 8.53 1.66 5.52
N GLY A 28 8.63 1.64 4.19
CA GLY A 28 7.95 2.58 3.30
C GLY A 28 6.55 2.12 2.86
N VAL A 29 5.69 3.07 2.48
CA VAL A 29 4.34 2.81 1.95
C VAL A 29 4.35 1.87 0.75
N SER A 30 5.34 2.03 -0.15
CA SER A 30 5.49 1.17 -1.32
C SER A 30 5.77 -0.29 -0.96
N GLU A 31 6.55 -0.52 0.10
CA GLU A 31 6.82 -1.87 0.59
C GLU A 31 5.57 -2.49 1.20
N ILE A 32 4.82 -1.72 2.02
CA ILE A 32 3.54 -2.17 2.58
C ILE A 32 2.58 -2.55 1.45
N GLY A 33 2.42 -1.68 0.45
CA GLY A 33 1.56 -1.95 -0.71
C GLY A 33 1.94 -3.22 -1.44
N ARG A 34 3.24 -3.42 -1.74
CA ARG A 34 3.72 -4.66 -2.38
C ARG A 34 3.45 -5.91 -1.54
N ARG A 35 3.64 -5.85 -0.22
CA ARG A 35 3.35 -6.96 0.68
C ARG A 35 1.86 -7.27 0.71
N LEU A 36 1.01 -6.24 0.75
CA LEU A 36 -0.45 -6.41 0.69
C LEU A 36 -0.93 -6.99 -0.64
N ALA A 37 -0.38 -6.57 -1.78
CA ALA A 37 -0.71 -7.15 -3.08
C ALA A 37 -0.33 -8.64 -3.13
N ARG A 38 0.86 -8.98 -2.62
CA ARG A 38 1.25 -10.38 -2.49
C ARG A 38 0.28 -11.17 -1.60
N GLU A 39 -0.13 -10.59 -0.48
CA GLU A 39 -1.11 -11.23 0.43
C GLU A 39 -2.48 -11.43 -0.23
N MET A 40 -2.91 -10.45 -1.04
CA MET A 40 -4.12 -10.54 -1.87
C MET A 40 -4.04 -11.71 -2.86
N ASP A 41 -2.92 -11.82 -3.57
CA ASP A 41 -2.71 -12.85 -4.59
C ASP A 41 -2.65 -14.25 -3.95
N ASP A 42 -1.93 -14.38 -2.82
CA ASP A 42 -1.76 -15.63 -2.07
C ASP A 42 -3.11 -16.14 -1.50
N HIS A 43 -4.05 -15.25 -1.17
CA HIS A 43 -5.36 -15.58 -0.58
C HIS A 43 -6.54 -15.47 -1.56
N ARG A 44 -6.25 -15.32 -2.85
CA ARG A 44 -7.28 -15.33 -3.88
C ARG A 44 -7.93 -16.71 -3.96
N SER A 45 -9.26 -16.72 -4.07
CA SER A 45 -10.07 -17.94 -4.08
C SER A 45 -11.17 -17.89 -5.14
N GLY A 46 -11.87 -19.00 -5.33
CA GLY A 46 -12.95 -19.11 -6.32
C GLY A 46 -12.49 -19.58 -7.70
N PRO A 47 -13.42 -19.67 -8.67
CA PRO A 47 -13.12 -20.12 -10.02
C PRO A 47 -12.27 -19.10 -10.78
N SER A 48 -11.44 -19.57 -11.71
CA SER A 48 -10.56 -18.70 -12.52
C SER A 48 -11.32 -17.67 -13.38
N SER A 49 -12.59 -17.94 -13.71
CA SER A 49 -13.45 -17.00 -14.44
C SER A 49 -13.99 -15.86 -13.57
N ARG A 50 -13.94 -16.01 -12.24
CA ARG A 50 -14.44 -15.02 -11.29
C ARG A 50 -13.72 -15.16 -9.95
N PRO A 51 -12.42 -14.83 -9.90
CA PRO A 51 -11.66 -14.89 -8.66
C PRO A 51 -12.19 -13.87 -7.66
N THR A 52 -12.05 -14.19 -6.37
CA THR A 52 -12.38 -13.31 -5.25
C THR A 52 -11.16 -13.16 -4.35
N ALA A 53 -10.93 -11.95 -3.87
CA ALA A 53 -9.85 -11.61 -2.95
C ALA A 53 -10.41 -11.16 -1.59
N PRO A 54 -9.59 -11.19 -0.52
CA PRO A 54 -9.93 -10.56 0.76
C PRO A 54 -10.28 -9.07 0.58
N ALA A 55 -11.22 -8.58 1.39
CA ALA A 55 -11.66 -7.18 1.35
C ALA A 55 -11.02 -6.32 2.46
N ASP A 56 -10.70 -6.94 3.60
CA ASP A 56 -10.18 -6.26 4.78
C ASP A 56 -8.73 -6.68 5.03
N TYR A 57 -7.87 -5.69 5.24
CA TYR A 57 -6.44 -5.88 5.51
C TYR A 57 -6.06 -5.12 6.77
N VAL A 58 -5.26 -5.75 7.62
CA VAL A 58 -4.71 -5.14 8.84
C VAL A 58 -3.19 -5.20 8.76
N VAL A 59 -2.56 -4.03 8.78
CA VAL A 59 -1.09 -3.92 8.78
C VAL A 59 -0.63 -3.65 10.21
N TRP A 60 0.24 -4.54 10.71
CA TRP A 60 0.91 -4.35 11.98
C TRP A 60 2.33 -3.85 11.74
N LEU A 61 2.69 -2.76 12.41
CA LEU A 61 4.02 -2.16 12.34
C LEU A 61 4.65 -2.14 13.73
N SER A 62 5.98 -2.02 13.77
CA SER A 62 6.67 -1.65 15.01
C SER A 62 6.19 -0.26 15.46
N ALA A 63 6.30 0.04 16.75
CA ALA A 63 5.94 1.36 17.25
C ALA A 63 6.79 2.48 16.59
N GLU A 64 8.06 2.21 16.30
CA GLU A 64 8.97 3.17 15.67
C GLU A 64 8.58 3.46 14.21
N ASP A 65 8.26 2.43 13.44
CA ASP A 65 7.78 2.60 12.06
C ASP A 65 6.42 3.30 12.04
N TYR A 66 5.53 2.93 12.95
CA TYR A 66 4.21 3.53 13.05
C TYR A 66 4.28 5.04 13.34
N GLU A 67 5.21 5.49 14.18
CA GLU A 67 5.40 6.92 14.46
C GLU A 67 5.74 7.73 13.19
N GLY A 68 6.37 7.11 12.18
CA GLY A 68 6.60 7.75 10.88
C GLY A 68 5.34 8.03 10.07
N PHE A 69 4.22 7.37 10.39
CA PHE A 69 2.91 7.53 9.74
C PHE A 69 1.94 8.39 10.55
N ARG A 70 2.32 8.81 11.75
CA ARG A 70 1.45 9.51 12.70
C ARG A 70 0.90 10.81 12.09
N GLY A 71 -0.42 10.97 12.13
CA GLY A 71 -1.13 12.13 11.56
C GLY A 71 -1.47 12.00 10.06
N ARG A 72 -1.08 10.90 9.41
CA ARG A 72 -1.36 10.62 7.99
C ARG A 72 -1.95 9.23 7.76
N GLU A 73 -2.37 8.55 8.82
CA GLU A 73 -2.80 7.14 8.77
C GLU A 73 -3.98 6.93 7.82
N ALA A 74 -4.95 7.86 7.82
CA ALA A 74 -6.11 7.80 6.94
C ALA A 74 -5.75 7.99 5.46
N GLU A 75 -4.83 8.92 5.17
CA GLU A 75 -4.32 9.19 3.83
C GLU A 75 -3.59 7.95 3.29
N VAL A 76 -2.64 7.42 4.07
CA VAL A 76 -1.86 6.22 3.72
C VAL A 76 -2.76 5.01 3.54
N THR A 77 -3.75 4.82 4.42
CA THR A 77 -4.74 3.73 4.29
C THR A 77 -5.53 3.86 3.00
N GLY A 78 -6.00 5.07 2.67
CA GLY A 78 -6.73 5.33 1.42
C GLY A 78 -5.88 5.05 0.17
N GLU A 79 -4.60 5.42 0.20
CA GLU A 79 -3.66 5.13 -0.88
C GLU A 79 -3.40 3.64 -1.06
N LEU A 80 -3.16 2.91 0.04
CA LEU A 80 -2.95 1.46 0.01
C LEU A 80 -4.21 0.72 -0.49
N ALA A 81 -5.39 1.12 -0.02
CA ALA A 81 -6.66 0.55 -0.49
C ALA A 81 -6.87 0.83 -2.00
N GLY A 82 -6.61 2.07 -2.44
CA GLY A 82 -6.66 2.44 -3.85
C GLY A 82 -5.67 1.65 -4.69
N PHE A 83 -4.45 1.44 -4.20
CA PHE A 83 -3.44 0.61 -4.85
C PHE A 83 -3.91 -0.85 -5.02
N LEU A 84 -4.47 -1.45 -3.97
CA LEU A 84 -4.99 -2.83 -4.01
C LEU A 84 -6.17 -2.98 -4.97
N LEU A 85 -7.07 -1.99 -5.02
CA LEU A 85 -8.18 -1.99 -5.96
C LEU A 85 -7.69 -1.92 -7.42
N GLU A 86 -6.68 -1.11 -7.69
CA GLU A 86 -6.09 -1.04 -9.03
C GLU A 86 -5.34 -2.32 -9.39
N HIS A 87 -4.64 -2.94 -8.44
CA HIS A 87 -4.01 -4.25 -8.62
C HIS A 87 -5.05 -5.33 -8.95
N ALA A 88 -6.13 -5.42 -8.17
CA ALA A 88 -7.21 -6.38 -8.40
C ALA A 88 -7.94 -6.20 -9.74
N ARG A 89 -7.94 -4.99 -10.31
CA ARG A 89 -8.53 -4.70 -11.64
C ARG A 89 -7.60 -5.00 -12.81
N ALA A 90 -6.29 -5.01 -12.55
CA ALA A 90 -5.28 -5.23 -13.58
C ALA A 90 -5.04 -6.72 -13.87
N GLU A 91 -5.45 -7.60 -12.96
CA GLU A 91 -5.52 -9.06 -13.17
C GLU A 91 -6.77 -9.49 -13.94
#